data_AF-A0A0R3T559-F1
#
_entry.id   AF-A0A0R3T559-F1
#
_cell.length_a   1.000
_cell.length_b   1.000
_cell.length_c   1.000
_cell.angle_alpha   90.00
_cell.angle_beta   90.00
_cell.angle_gamma   90.00
#
_symmetry.space_group_name_H-M   'P 1'
#
loop_
_entity.id
_entity.type
_entity.pdbx_description
1 polymer ?
#
loop_
_entity_poly.entity_id
_entity_poly.type
_entity_poly.pdbx_seq_one_letter_code
_entity_poly.pdbx_strand_id
1 'polypeptide(L)'
;MSLALLASRHLFRKAACVNFASVNACRTLVSTANNRAKLGTAPTPVTSGLLPSQHWTIERVIAVAMLPMYPIAIIYEPYGFEHLVTLSVTLHAYWGFGGVLRDYLMERRYGALLPKVMQILWKVICLCGFAGFTYFNINDIGVIKGVKKLWSI
;
A
#
# COMPACT_ATOMS: atom_id res chain seq x y z
N MET A 1 -19.83 -21.27 39.00
CA MET A 1 -18.90 -22.29 38.48
C MET A 1 -19.02 -22.42 36.94
N SER A 2 -18.81 -21.32 36.19
CA SER A 2 -19.09 -21.30 34.73
C SER A 2 -18.07 -20.48 33.94
N LEU A 3 -16.80 -20.47 34.36
CA LEU A 3 -15.71 -19.76 33.67
C LEU A 3 -14.60 -20.67 33.13
N ALA A 4 -14.65 -21.98 33.41
CA ALA A 4 -13.62 -22.94 32.97
C ALA A 4 -13.91 -23.60 31.59
N LEU A 5 -15.11 -23.46 31.03
CA LEU A 5 -15.51 -24.16 29.79
C LEU A 5 -15.37 -23.36 28.49
N LEU A 6 -15.15 -22.04 28.55
CA LEU A 6 -15.01 -21.20 27.35
C LEU A 6 -13.57 -21.14 26.79
N ALA A 7 -12.56 -21.41 27.62
CA ALA A 7 -11.15 -21.43 27.18
C ALA A 7 -10.77 -22.71 26.40
N SER A 8 -11.58 -23.76 26.46
CA SER A 8 -11.27 -25.07 25.86
C SER A 8 -11.48 -25.11 24.32
N ARG A 9 -12.37 -24.27 23.79
CA ARG A 9 -12.73 -24.32 22.35
C ARG A 9 -11.68 -23.70 21.41
N HIS A 10 -10.73 -22.93 21.93
CA HIS A 10 -9.65 -22.32 21.13
C HIS A 10 -8.36 -23.14 21.09
N LEU A 11 -8.20 -24.15 21.95
CA LEU A 11 -6.99 -25.00 21.98
C LEU A 11 -7.12 -26.28 21.13
N PHE A 12 -8.34 -26.72 20.82
CA PHE A 12 -8.56 -27.94 20.02
C PHE A 12 -8.52 -27.76 18.49
N ARG A 13 -8.47 -26.53 17.96
CA ARG A 13 -8.35 -26.31 16.50
C ARG A 13 -6.92 -26.36 15.97
N LYS A 14 -5.91 -26.48 16.82
CA LYS A 14 -4.49 -26.52 16.41
C LYS A 14 -3.92 -27.93 16.27
N ALA A 15 -4.71 -28.98 16.47
CA ALA A 15 -4.25 -30.37 16.45
C ALA A 15 -4.98 -31.24 15.40
N ALA A 16 -5.22 -30.70 14.21
CA ALA A 16 -5.49 -31.50 13.02
C ALA A 16 -4.41 -31.19 11.98
N CYS A 17 -3.25 -31.81 12.19
CA CYS A 17 -2.33 -32.14 11.12
C CYS A 17 -3.11 -32.95 10.08
N VAL A 18 -3.47 -32.30 8.96
CA VAL A 18 -3.55 -33.01 7.70
C VAL A 18 -2.28 -32.60 6.97
N ASN A 19 -1.31 -33.51 6.94
CA ASN A 19 -0.28 -33.53 5.92
C ASN A 19 -0.98 -33.74 4.57
N PHE A 20 -1.59 -32.68 4.05
CA PHE A 20 -1.85 -32.61 2.62
C PHE A 20 -0.47 -32.37 2.03
N ALA A 21 0.17 -33.46 1.58
CA ALA A 21 1.22 -33.33 0.59
C ALA A 21 0.68 -32.35 -0.44
N SER A 22 1.27 -31.17 -0.50
CA SER A 22 0.86 -30.15 -1.43
C SER A 22 1.16 -30.70 -2.82
N VAL A 23 0.17 -31.37 -3.41
CA VAL A 23 0.09 -31.60 -4.84
C VAL A 23 -0.29 -30.26 -5.47
N ASN A 24 0.48 -29.21 -5.16
CA ASN A 24 0.63 -28.06 -6.02
C ASN A 24 1.54 -28.50 -7.18
N ALA A 25 1.15 -29.56 -7.89
CA ALA A 25 1.43 -29.67 -9.29
C ALA A 25 0.67 -28.51 -9.93
N CYS A 26 1.29 -27.33 -9.91
CA CYS A 26 0.94 -26.24 -10.79
C CYS A 26 1.12 -26.81 -12.19
N ARG A 27 0.04 -27.36 -12.75
CA ARG A 27 -0.02 -27.76 -14.15
C ARG A 27 0.26 -26.48 -14.93
N THR A 28 1.47 -26.36 -15.47
CA THR A 28 1.75 -25.44 -16.57
C THR A 28 0.90 -25.93 -17.75
N LEU A 29 -0.32 -25.40 -17.87
CA LEU A 29 -1.26 -25.77 -18.94
C LEU A 29 -0.76 -25.36 -20.33
N VAL A 30 0.35 -24.61 -20.41
CA VAL A 30 0.99 -24.22 -21.65
C VAL A 30 2.51 -24.26 -21.47
N SER A 31 3.15 -25.34 -21.91
CA SER A 31 4.58 -25.35 -22.21
C SER A 31 4.74 -24.77 -23.62
N THR A 32 4.76 -23.45 -23.74
CA THR A 32 5.10 -22.79 -25.00
C THR A 32 6.62 -22.77 -25.12
N ALA A 33 7.16 -23.31 -26.22
CA ALA A 33 8.60 -23.33 -26.53
C ALA A 33 9.24 -21.93 -26.67
N ASN A 34 8.42 -20.88 -26.69
CA ASN A 34 8.86 -19.50 -26.70
C ASN A 34 9.06 -19.01 -25.26
N ASN A 35 10.31 -19.07 -24.78
CA ASN A 35 10.76 -18.54 -23.48
C ASN A 35 10.46 -17.04 -23.25
N ARG A 36 9.89 -16.33 -24.24
CA ARG A 36 9.53 -14.90 -24.15
C ARG A 36 8.13 -14.66 -23.59
N ALA A 37 7.25 -15.66 -23.59
CA ALA A 37 5.90 -15.50 -23.06
C ALA A 37 5.87 -15.86 -21.56
N LYS A 38 6.00 -14.87 -20.67
CA LYS A 38 5.66 -14.97 -19.24
C LYS A 38 4.14 -15.13 -19.00
N LEU A 39 3.42 -15.77 -19.91
CA LEU A 39 1.97 -15.90 -19.87
C LEU A 39 1.65 -17.28 -19.27
N GLY A 40 1.55 -17.36 -17.94
CA GLY A 40 1.09 -18.58 -17.26
C GLY A 40 1.93 -19.08 -16.09
N THR A 41 3.07 -18.46 -15.77
CA THR A 41 3.77 -18.75 -14.51
C THR A 41 3.07 -18.06 -13.36
N ALA A 42 2.60 -18.84 -12.37
CA ALA A 42 2.09 -18.29 -11.13
C ALA A 42 3.12 -17.34 -10.49
N PRO A 43 2.70 -16.24 -9.87
CA PRO A 43 3.61 -15.36 -9.14
C PRO A 43 4.41 -16.19 -8.14
N THR A 44 5.73 -16.05 -8.13
CA THR A 44 6.56 -16.69 -7.11
C THR A 44 6.15 -16.15 -5.75
N PRO A 45 5.95 -17.01 -4.73
CA PRO A 45 5.60 -16.54 -3.40
C PRO A 45 6.68 -15.57 -2.91
N VAL A 46 6.25 -14.41 -2.42
CA VAL A 46 7.16 -13.43 -1.81
C VAL A 46 7.70 -14.02 -0.51
N THR A 47 9.01 -14.28 -0.47
CA THR A 47 9.69 -14.93 0.66
C THR A 47 10.26 -13.92 1.66
N SER A 48 10.23 -12.63 1.34
CA SER A 48 10.77 -11.55 2.16
C SER A 48 9.90 -10.29 2.11
N GLY A 49 9.94 -9.50 3.18
CA GLY A 49 9.17 -8.26 3.32
C GLY A 49 7.77 -8.43 3.90
N LEU A 50 6.99 -7.36 3.84
CA LEU A 50 5.61 -7.34 4.33
C LEU A 50 4.72 -8.22 3.43
N LEU A 51 3.85 -9.04 4.04
CA LEU A 51 2.92 -9.86 3.26
C LEU A 51 1.98 -8.96 2.44
N PRO A 52 1.58 -9.34 1.22
CA PRO A 52 0.69 -8.54 0.39
C PRO A 52 -0.66 -8.22 1.07
N SER A 53 -1.18 -9.16 1.87
CA SER A 53 -2.41 -8.96 2.66
C SER A 53 -2.24 -7.91 3.76
N GLN A 54 -1.09 -7.89 4.42
CA GLN A 54 -0.76 -6.87 5.42
C GLN A 54 -0.59 -5.51 4.77
N HIS A 55 0.11 -5.43 3.63
CA HIS A 55 0.25 -4.19 2.86
C HIS A 55 -1.11 -3.60 2.50
N TRP A 56 -1.99 -4.43 1.93
CA TRP A 56 -3.35 -4.03 1.58
C TRP A 56 -4.13 -3.51 2.80
N THR A 57 -4.00 -4.19 3.94
CA THR A 57 -4.70 -3.79 5.18
C THR A 57 -4.22 -2.42 5.66
N ILE A 58 -2.90 -2.16 5.65
CA ILE A 58 -2.32 -0.88 6.05
C ILE A 58 -2.79 0.25 5.12
N GLU A 59 -2.83 0.02 3.81
CA GLU A 59 -3.38 1.01 2.87
C GLU A 59 -4.82 1.39 3.20
N ARG A 60 -5.67 0.40 3.54
CA ARG A 60 -7.06 0.66 3.90
C ARG A 60 -7.18 1.42 5.21
N VAL A 61 -6.37 1.08 6.21
CA VAL A 61 -6.34 1.79 7.50
C VAL A 61 -5.99 3.26 7.29
N ILE A 62 -4.97 3.57 6.49
CA ILE A 62 -4.58 4.96 6.20
C ILE A 62 -5.68 5.68 5.42
N ALA A 63 -6.28 5.04 4.41
CA ALA A 63 -7.36 5.64 3.65
C ALA A 63 -8.59 5.98 4.52
N VAL A 64 -8.97 5.09 5.43
CA VAL A 64 -10.09 5.33 6.37
C VAL A 64 -9.73 6.40 7.39
N ALA A 65 -8.49 6.40 7.90
CA ALA A 65 -8.02 7.41 8.86
C ALA A 65 -8.02 8.83 8.27
N MET A 66 -7.82 8.98 6.96
CA MET A 66 -7.85 10.29 6.30
C MET A 66 -9.25 10.93 6.30
N LEU A 67 -10.34 10.16 6.38
CA LEU A 67 -11.72 10.68 6.38
C LEU A 67 -12.00 11.66 7.54
N PRO A 68 -11.79 11.30 8.83
CA PRO A 68 -11.93 12.24 9.93
C PRO A 68 -10.75 13.24 10.02
N MET A 69 -9.59 12.90 9.44
CA MET A 69 -8.40 13.74 9.52
C MET A 69 -8.62 15.11 8.86
N TYR A 70 -9.24 15.17 7.68
CA TYR A 70 -9.47 16.45 7.00
C TYR A 70 -10.38 17.44 7.76
N PRO A 71 -11.58 17.07 8.25
CA PRO A 71 -12.39 18.01 9.03
C PRO A 71 -11.70 18.42 10.33
N ILE A 72 -10.96 17.52 11.00
CA ILE A 72 -10.18 17.86 12.20
C ILE A 72 -9.10 18.89 11.86
N ALA A 73 -8.38 18.69 10.76
CA ALA A 73 -7.32 19.59 10.31
C ALA A 73 -7.87 20.99 9.98
N ILE A 74 -9.03 21.06 9.32
CA ILE A 74 -9.62 22.35 8.90
C ILE A 74 -10.27 23.08 10.08
N ILE A 75 -10.86 22.40 11.05
CA ILE A 75 -11.62 23.08 12.12
C ILE A 75 -10.76 23.36 13.34
N TYR A 76 -9.99 22.36 13.82
CA TYR A 76 -9.34 22.43 15.14
C TYR A 76 -7.84 22.71 15.08
N GLU A 77 -7.17 22.41 13.97
CA GLU A 77 -5.71 22.58 13.78
C GLU A 77 -4.85 22.20 15.02
N PRO A 78 -4.90 20.94 15.49
CA PRO A 78 -4.08 20.55 16.63
C PRO A 78 -2.58 20.67 16.32
N TYR A 79 -1.77 20.93 17.35
CA TYR A 79 -0.33 21.10 17.21
C TYR A 79 0.33 19.89 16.52
N GLY A 80 1.07 20.15 15.44
CA GLY A 80 1.78 19.12 14.67
C GLY A 80 0.88 18.25 13.77
N PHE A 81 -0.45 18.45 13.77
CA PHE A 81 -1.37 17.65 12.97
C PHE A 81 -1.19 17.85 11.46
N GLU A 82 -0.68 19.02 11.04
CA GLU A 82 -0.34 19.30 9.64
C GLU A 82 0.71 18.31 9.09
N HIS A 83 1.69 17.88 9.90
CA HIS A 83 2.65 16.85 9.48
C HIS A 83 2.00 15.48 9.31
N LEU A 84 1.03 15.13 10.17
CA LEU A 84 0.27 13.88 10.05
C LEU A 84 -0.58 13.87 8.78
N VAL A 85 -1.24 14.99 8.44
CA VAL A 85 -2.00 15.10 7.19
C VAL A 85 -1.07 14.98 5.99
N THR A 86 0.03 15.75 5.97
CA THR A 86 1.02 15.70 4.89
C THR A 86 1.59 14.29 4.68
N LEU A 87 1.95 13.58 5.76
CA LEU A 87 2.44 12.21 5.70
C LEU A 87 1.38 11.28 5.13
N SER A 88 0.15 11.34 5.65
CA SER A 88 -0.93 10.44 5.26
C SER A 88 -1.33 10.63 3.79
N VAL A 89 -1.46 11.87 3.34
CA VAL A 89 -1.76 12.21 1.93
C VAL A 89 -0.67 11.70 1.00
N THR A 90 0.59 11.94 1.35
CA THR A 90 1.72 11.52 0.51
C THR A 90 1.82 9.99 0.44
N LEU A 91 1.64 9.30 1.56
CA LEU A 91 1.70 7.84 1.62
C LEU A 91 0.53 7.19 0.85
N HIS A 92 -0.68 7.74 0.98
CA HIS A 92 -1.85 7.32 0.22
C HIS A 92 -1.63 7.48 -1.29
N ALA A 93 -1.12 8.64 -1.72
CA ALA A 93 -0.80 8.89 -3.12
C ALA A 93 0.28 7.94 -3.64
N TYR A 94 1.35 7.73 -2.87
CA TYR A 94 2.48 6.85 -3.23
C TYR A 94 2.00 5.43 -3.57
N TRP A 95 1.18 4.82 -2.71
CA TRP A 95 0.66 3.47 -2.94
C TRP A 95 -0.43 3.43 -4.01
N GLY A 96 -1.37 4.37 -4.00
CA GLY A 96 -2.49 4.41 -4.93
C GLY A 96 -2.02 4.53 -6.38
N PHE A 97 -1.22 5.55 -6.68
CA PHE A 97 -0.71 5.76 -8.04
C PHE A 97 0.35 4.72 -8.43
N GLY A 98 1.09 4.17 -7.46
CA GLY A 98 1.97 3.02 -7.69
C GLY A 98 1.21 1.80 -8.24
N GLY A 99 -0.04 1.60 -7.79
CA GLY A 99 -0.98 0.62 -8.35
C GLY A 99 -1.38 0.95 -9.78
N VAL A 100 -1.80 2.19 -10.04
CA VAL A 100 -2.15 2.69 -11.39
C VAL A 100 -1.01 2.43 -12.38
N LEU A 101 0.24 2.71 -12.02
CA LEU A 101 1.39 2.42 -12.87
C LEU A 101 1.51 0.93 -13.19
N ARG A 102 1.29 0.03 -12.23
CA ARG A 102 1.37 -1.42 -12.47
C ARG A 102 0.26 -1.92 -13.38
N ASP A 103 -0.93 -1.34 -13.28
CA ASP A 103 -2.09 -1.76 -14.05
C ASP A 103 -1.99 -1.33 -15.53
N TYR A 104 -1.49 -0.11 -15.79
CA TYR A 104 -1.44 0.45 -17.14
C TYR A 104 -0.10 0.27 -17.85
N LEU A 105 1.03 0.24 -17.13
CA LEU A 105 2.36 0.02 -17.72
C LEU A 105 2.67 -1.48 -17.81
N MET A 106 1.96 -2.15 -18.71
CA MET A 106 2.15 -3.58 -18.96
C MET A 106 3.47 -3.84 -19.69
N GLU A 107 4.31 -4.72 -19.14
CA GLU A 107 5.58 -5.15 -19.77
C GLU A 107 5.36 -5.67 -21.20
N ARG A 108 4.23 -6.35 -21.45
CA ARG A 108 3.87 -6.90 -22.75
C ARG A 108 3.68 -5.82 -23.83
N ARG A 109 3.20 -4.63 -23.46
CA ARG A 109 2.87 -3.55 -24.40
C ARG A 109 4.03 -2.58 -24.59
N TYR A 110 4.75 -2.26 -23.52
CA TYR A 110 5.76 -1.20 -23.52
C TYR A 110 7.20 -1.70 -23.32
N GLY A 111 7.40 -3.01 -23.25
CA GLY A 111 8.69 -3.63 -22.97
C GLY A 111 9.03 -3.66 -21.47
N ALA A 112 10.08 -4.39 -21.11
CA ALA A 112 10.44 -4.65 -19.72
C ALA A 112 11.15 -3.48 -19.00
N LEU A 113 11.64 -2.47 -19.76
CA LEU A 113 12.39 -1.34 -19.21
C LEU A 113 11.46 -0.22 -18.72
N LEU A 114 10.46 0.16 -19.52
CA LEU A 114 9.62 1.33 -19.21
C LEU A 114 8.90 1.22 -17.86
N PRO A 115 8.23 0.10 -17.50
CA PRO A 115 7.55 -0.01 -16.22
C PRO A 115 8.49 0.16 -15.02
N LYS A 116 9.74 -0.33 -15.12
CA LYS A 116 10.74 -0.21 -14.06
C LYS A 116 11.20 1.23 -13.88
N VAL A 117 11.51 1.92 -14.99
CA VAL A 117 11.94 3.32 -14.95
C VAL A 117 10.83 4.21 -14.39
N MET A 118 9.58 4.01 -14.84
CA MET A 118 8.45 4.79 -14.35
C MET A 118 8.16 4.55 -12.86
N GLN A 119 8.32 3.32 -12.36
CA GLN A 119 8.20 3.02 -10.93
C GLN A 119 9.28 3.71 -10.09
N ILE A 120 10.51 3.81 -10.59
CA ILE A 120 11.61 4.53 -9.92
C ILE A 120 11.33 6.03 -9.95
N LEU A 121 10.95 6.58 -11.10
CA LEU A 121 10.61 7.98 -11.25
C LEU A 121 9.48 8.38 -10.29
N TRP A 122 8.45 7.54 -10.18
CA TRP A 122 7.34 7.78 -9.25
C TRP A 122 7.79 7.86 -7.79
N LYS A 123 8.69 6.95 -7.37
CA LYS A 123 9.29 6.98 -6.03
C LYS A 123 10.05 8.28 -5.77
N VAL A 124 10.81 8.76 -6.74
CA VAL A 124 11.56 10.02 -6.65
C VAL A 124 10.60 11.21 -6.53
N ILE A 125 9.57 11.27 -7.38
CA ILE A 125 8.56 12.34 -7.33
C ILE A 125 7.87 12.37 -5.97
N CYS A 126 7.48 11.21 -5.43
CA CYS A 126 6.87 11.13 -4.10
C CYS A 126 7.81 11.60 -2.99
N LEU A 127 9.09 11.21 -3.05
CA LEU A 127 10.09 11.62 -2.07
C LEU A 127 10.32 13.14 -2.12
N CYS A 128 10.48 13.71 -3.31
CA CYS A 128 10.62 15.15 -3.50
C CYS A 128 9.36 15.91 -3.04
N GLY A 129 8.17 15.41 -3.38
CA GLY A 129 6.89 16.00 -2.94
C GLY A 129 6.73 15.98 -1.42
N PHE A 130 7.05 14.85 -0.77
CA PHE A 130 7.02 14.74 0.69
C PHE A 130 8.02 15.69 1.36
N ALA A 131 9.24 15.78 0.82
CA ALA A 131 10.26 16.70 1.31
C ALA A 131 9.81 18.16 1.16
N GLY A 132 9.20 18.51 0.02
CA GLY A 132 8.63 19.84 -0.22
C GLY A 132 7.51 20.19 0.77
N PHE A 133 6.55 19.29 1.00
CA PHE A 133 5.49 19.54 1.98
C PHE A 133 6.01 19.62 3.41
N THR A 134 7.00 18.80 3.77
CA THR A 134 7.62 18.85 5.10
C THR A 134 8.39 20.15 5.28
N TYR A 135 9.12 20.59 4.26
CA TYR A 135 9.80 21.89 4.26
C TYR A 135 8.81 23.04 4.42
N PHE A 136 7.69 23.01 3.69
CA PHE A 136 6.63 24.03 3.78
C PHE A 136 5.95 24.07 5.15
N ASN A 137 5.77 22.91 5.80
CA ASN A 137 5.23 22.86 7.16
C ASN A 137 6.21 23.38 8.23
N ILE A 138 7.52 23.30 8.00
CA ILE A 138 8.54 23.74 8.98
C ILE A 138 8.93 25.20 8.77
N ASN A 139 9.06 25.65 7.52
CA ASN A 139 9.67 26.94 7.18
C ASN A 139 8.66 27.98 6.69
N ASP A 140 7.39 27.61 6.50
CA ASP A 140 6.33 28.49 6.00
C ASP A 140 5.04 28.30 6.81
N ILE A 141 3.91 28.81 6.29
CA ILE A 141 2.60 28.85 6.94
C ILE A 141 2.01 27.46 7.20
N GLY A 142 2.42 26.43 6.43
CA GLY A 142 1.90 25.06 6.53
C GLY A 142 0.78 24.74 5.55
N VAL A 143 0.67 23.46 5.14
CA VAL A 143 -0.20 23.03 4.03
C VAL A 143 -1.68 23.37 4.27
N ILE A 144 -2.20 23.11 5.47
CA ILE A 144 -3.63 23.31 5.76
C ILE A 144 -3.98 24.80 5.77
N LYS A 145 -3.18 25.60 6.50
CA LYS A 145 -3.34 27.06 6.53
C LYS A 145 -3.10 27.69 5.15
N GLY A 146 -2.18 27.14 4.36
CA GLY A 146 -1.96 27.54 2.97
C GLY A 146 -3.20 27.34 2.10
N VAL A 147 -3.85 26.16 2.21
CA VAL A 147 -5.12 25.89 1.50
C VAL A 147 -6.24 26.83 1.98
N LYS A 148 -6.33 27.11 3.29
CA LYS A 148 -7.31 28.09 3.81
C LYS A 148 -7.09 29.48 3.25
N LYS A 149 -5.83 29.93 3.22
CA LYS A 149 -5.45 31.24 2.65
C LYS A 149 -5.78 31.31 1.15
N LEU A 150 -5.52 30.23 0.41
CA LEU A 150 -5.88 30.13 -1.01
C LEU A 150 -7.39 30.24 -1.23
N TRP A 151 -8.20 29.65 -0.35
CA TRP A 151 -9.67 29.67 -0.43
C TRP A 151 -10.30 30.96 0.10
N SER A 152 -9.54 31.81 0.79
CA SER A 152 -9.99 33.13 1.27
C SER A 152 -9.85 34.25 0.23
N ILE A 153 -9.27 33.95 -0.93
CA ILE A 153 -9.17 34.84 -2.09
C ILE A 153 -10.48 34.78 -2.85
#